data_AF-A0A388K6Z8-F1
#
_entry.id   AF-A0A388K6Z8-F1
#
_cell.length_a   1.000
_cell.length_b   1.000
_cell.length_c   1.000
_cell.angle_alpha   90.00
_cell.angle_beta   90.00
_cell.angle_gamma   90.00
#
_symmetry.space_group_name_H-M   'P 1'
#
loop_
_entity.id
_entity.type
_entity.pdbx_description
1 polymer ?
#
loop_
_entity_poly.entity_id
_entity_poly.type
_entity_poly.pdbx_seq_one_letter_code
_entity_poly.pdbx_strand_id
1 'polypeptide(L)'
;MLLLITEAKQRSDAVAAAAKKKAEDAEKARLFAIEQQRQHDEAAAKAADEERTQRREKIFNGERALLTMAADWRAEAENGKMEESGNKIALLLSHLTDLLATCIAQQKDINNLDDAAQTHNQVFDQVNSRLQQLEQTVAAPVASSSNTSDCLEALQMDVTSLKDDVQLQQTTTQQLEQRICTAATHSSSEPHETTPRFDDQEIFCDSTKTNPIPWFRKFELKLQLHHVNEHKHHAYLYSRSGDACQAWLDNLLSKYGVVVADLHTKISWDDLKAAWHKRFQVEPPESRLMVFEQGTLPSVD
;
A
#
# COMPACT_ATOMS: atom_id res chain seq x y z
N MET A 1 68.14 -27.85 -19.68
CA MET A 1 66.99 -27.18 -20.33
C MET A 1 65.67 -27.53 -19.65
N LEU A 2 65.29 -28.82 -19.53
CA LEU A 2 64.06 -29.24 -18.85
C LEU A 2 63.91 -28.77 -17.39
N LEU A 3 65.01 -28.80 -16.61
CA LEU A 3 65.01 -28.41 -15.19
C LEU A 3 64.73 -26.90 -14.97
N LEU A 4 65.28 -26.05 -15.85
CA LEU A 4 65.03 -24.60 -15.82
C LEU A 4 63.58 -24.24 -16.19
N ILE A 5 62.98 -25.00 -17.12
CA ILE A 5 61.58 -24.81 -17.53
C ILE A 5 60.63 -25.21 -16.40
N THR A 6 60.94 -26.28 -15.67
CA THR A 6 60.13 -26.71 -14.51
C THR A 6 60.21 -25.72 -13.37
N GLU A 7 61.40 -25.20 -13.07
CA GLU A 7 61.58 -24.20 -12.00
C GLU A 7 60.92 -22.85 -12.33
N ALA A 8 61.01 -22.40 -13.59
CA ALA A 8 60.31 -21.20 -14.04
C ALA A 8 58.78 -21.33 -13.94
N LYS A 9 58.24 -22.50 -14.30
CA LYS A 9 56.80 -22.80 -14.17
C LYS A 9 56.35 -22.80 -12.71
N GLN A 10 57.13 -23.41 -11.82
CA GLN A 10 56.82 -23.47 -10.39
C GLN A 10 56.83 -22.07 -9.73
N ARG A 11 57.75 -21.19 -10.14
CA ARG A 11 57.75 -19.78 -9.69
C ARG A 11 56.56 -19.00 -10.23
N SER A 12 56.18 -19.21 -11.50
CA SER A 12 54.99 -18.60 -12.10
C SER A 12 53.72 -19.01 -11.34
N ASP A 13 53.56 -20.29 -11.03
CA ASP A 13 52.41 -20.81 -10.29
C ASP A 13 52.36 -20.26 -8.86
N ALA A 14 53.51 -20.12 -8.20
CA ALA A 14 53.59 -19.52 -6.86
C ALA A 14 53.21 -18.02 -6.87
N VAL A 15 53.63 -17.26 -7.89
CA VAL A 15 53.26 -15.84 -8.05
C VAL A 15 51.76 -15.71 -8.33
N ALA A 16 51.19 -16.57 -9.19
CA ALA A 16 49.76 -16.58 -9.46
C ALA A 16 48.94 -16.91 -8.21
N ALA A 17 49.38 -17.89 -7.41
CA ALA A 17 48.74 -18.23 -6.14
C ALA A 17 48.82 -17.09 -5.11
N ALA A 18 49.96 -16.41 -5.01
CA ALA A 18 50.12 -15.25 -4.13
C ALA A 18 49.26 -14.05 -4.57
N ALA A 19 49.17 -13.79 -5.88
CA ALA A 19 48.31 -12.74 -6.43
C ALA A 19 46.82 -13.04 -6.20
N LYS A 20 46.40 -14.30 -6.39
CA LYS A 20 45.03 -14.76 -6.11
C LYS A 20 44.68 -14.58 -4.63
N LYS A 21 45.57 -15.00 -3.72
CA LYS A 21 45.37 -14.82 -2.27
C LYS A 21 45.26 -13.34 -1.90
N LYS A 22 46.11 -12.49 -2.46
CA LYS A 22 46.06 -11.03 -2.22
C LYS A 22 44.75 -10.41 -2.73
N ALA A 23 44.25 -10.86 -3.87
CA ALA A 23 42.96 -10.42 -4.40
C ALA A 23 41.79 -10.89 -3.53
N GLU A 24 41.81 -12.13 -3.04
CA GLU A 24 40.81 -12.65 -2.10
C GLU A 24 40.82 -11.88 -0.77
N ASP A 25 41.99 -11.58 -0.23
CA ASP A 25 42.13 -10.81 1.01
C ASP A 25 41.66 -9.35 0.82
N ALA A 26 41.94 -8.75 -0.35
CA ALA A 26 41.46 -7.40 -0.70
C ALA A 26 39.93 -7.36 -0.87
N GLU A 27 39.32 -8.36 -1.52
CA GLU A 27 37.86 -8.42 -1.66
C GLU A 27 37.19 -8.66 -0.30
N LYS A 28 37.76 -9.50 0.56
CA LYS A 28 37.27 -9.65 1.95
C LYS A 28 37.31 -8.34 2.73
N ALA A 29 38.39 -7.57 2.59
CA ALA A 29 38.49 -6.25 3.23
C ALA A 29 37.43 -5.27 2.69
N ARG A 30 37.17 -5.30 1.37
CA ARG A 30 36.15 -4.48 0.73
C ARG A 30 34.74 -4.84 1.20
N LEU A 31 34.41 -6.12 1.25
CA LEU A 31 33.12 -6.62 1.77
C LEU A 31 32.92 -6.24 3.24
N PHE A 32 33.97 -6.35 4.06
CA PHE A 32 33.93 -5.93 5.44
C PHE A 32 33.65 -4.43 5.59
N ALA A 33 34.29 -3.58 4.77
CA ALA A 33 34.04 -2.14 4.78
C ALA A 33 32.61 -1.77 4.36
N ILE A 34 32.05 -2.46 3.37
CA ILE A 34 30.66 -2.28 2.94
C ILE A 34 29.70 -2.64 4.06
N GLU A 35 29.92 -3.77 4.73
CA GLU A 35 29.05 -4.20 5.83
C GLU A 35 29.13 -3.25 7.02
N GLN A 36 30.31 -2.71 7.34
CA GLN A 36 30.46 -1.68 8.37
C GLN A 36 29.69 -0.39 8.01
N GLN A 37 29.80 0.07 6.77
CA GLN A 37 29.04 1.24 6.31
C GLN A 37 27.54 1.01 6.41
N ARG A 38 27.06 -0.16 5.95
CA ARG A 38 25.65 -0.56 6.03
C ARG A 38 25.14 -0.54 7.49
N GLN A 39 25.92 -1.07 8.42
CA GLN A 39 25.57 -1.09 9.85
C GLN A 39 25.50 0.32 10.44
N HIS A 40 26.41 1.22 10.04
CA HIS A 40 26.37 2.61 10.47
C HIS A 40 25.14 3.35 9.94
N ASP A 41 24.81 3.18 8.66
CA ASP A 41 23.65 3.80 8.04
C ASP A 41 22.34 3.27 8.65
N GLU A 42 22.28 1.97 8.92
CA GLU A 42 21.14 1.33 9.61
C GLU A 42 20.98 1.85 11.05
N ALA A 43 22.09 2.00 11.80
CA ALA A 43 22.06 2.54 13.16
C ALA A 43 21.61 4.01 13.17
N ALA A 44 22.08 4.83 12.22
CA ALA A 44 21.66 6.22 12.08
C ALA A 44 20.17 6.34 11.72
N ALA A 45 19.68 5.50 10.81
CA ALA A 45 18.27 5.43 10.47
C ALA A 45 17.41 5.04 11.69
N LYS A 46 17.84 4.03 12.47
CA LYS A 46 17.15 3.59 13.68
C LYS A 46 17.11 4.67 14.77
N ALA A 47 18.20 5.39 14.99
CA ALA A 47 18.24 6.47 15.98
C ALA A 47 17.29 7.62 15.59
N ALA A 48 17.26 7.97 14.31
CA ALA A 48 16.34 8.99 13.79
C ALA A 48 14.87 8.54 13.88
N ASP A 49 14.58 7.24 13.74
CA ASP A 49 13.23 6.71 13.89
C ASP A 49 12.78 6.71 15.36
N GLU A 50 13.65 6.31 16.29
CA GLU A 50 13.39 6.35 17.73
C GLU A 50 13.08 7.78 18.21
N GLU A 51 13.88 8.77 17.80
CA GLU A 51 13.63 10.18 18.15
C GLU A 51 12.26 10.66 17.63
N ARG A 52 11.86 10.23 16.43
CA ARG A 52 10.55 10.57 15.85
C ARG A 52 9.41 9.86 16.55
N THR A 53 9.57 8.60 16.94
CA THR A 53 8.57 7.85 17.72
C THR A 53 8.37 8.50 19.08
N GLN A 54 9.43 8.91 19.75
CA GLN A 54 9.33 9.67 21.00
C GLN A 54 8.60 11.01 20.81
N ARG A 55 8.85 11.73 19.71
CA ARG A 55 8.11 12.96 19.37
C ARG A 55 6.62 12.68 19.16
N ARG A 56 6.25 11.62 18.43
CA ARG A 56 4.85 11.21 18.22
C ARG A 56 4.16 10.82 19.52
N GLU A 57 4.80 9.99 20.34
CA GLU A 57 4.29 9.55 21.64
C GLU A 57 4.01 10.76 22.55
N LYS A 58 4.93 11.73 22.58
CA LYS A 58 4.75 12.98 23.31
C LYS A 58 3.52 13.78 22.82
N ILE A 59 3.25 13.77 21.53
CA ILE A 59 2.09 14.46 20.93
C ILE A 59 0.80 13.73 21.23
N PHE A 60 0.70 12.42 21.05
CA PHE A 60 -0.51 11.67 21.38
C PHE A 60 -0.85 11.77 22.86
N ASN A 61 0.16 11.73 23.73
CA ASN A 61 -0.03 11.98 25.15
C ASN A 61 -0.45 13.43 25.42
N GLY A 62 0.10 14.39 24.68
CA GLY A 62 -0.30 15.81 24.73
C GLY A 62 -1.73 16.07 24.22
N GLU A 63 -2.16 15.42 23.15
CA GLU A 63 -3.51 15.52 22.57
C GLU A 63 -4.54 14.91 23.53
N ARG A 64 -4.22 13.75 24.10
CA ARG A 64 -5.07 13.12 25.14
C ARG A 64 -5.18 14.01 26.37
N ALA A 65 -4.07 14.60 26.81
CA ALA A 65 -4.06 15.56 27.91
C ALA A 65 -4.88 16.81 27.59
N LEU A 66 -4.79 17.34 26.36
CA LEU A 66 -5.62 18.47 25.89
C LEU A 66 -7.11 18.13 25.90
N LEU A 67 -7.51 16.94 25.45
CA LEU A 67 -8.90 16.49 25.47
C LEU A 67 -9.45 16.38 26.90
N THR A 68 -8.65 15.84 27.82
CA THR A 68 -9.00 15.81 29.25
C THR A 68 -9.11 17.21 29.83
N MET A 69 -8.12 18.08 29.60
CA MET A 69 -8.15 19.47 30.08
C MET A 69 -9.33 20.25 29.51
N ALA A 70 -9.67 20.04 28.23
CA ALA A 70 -10.81 20.70 27.61
C ALA A 70 -12.15 20.27 28.23
N ALA A 71 -12.26 19.01 28.65
CA ALA A 71 -13.43 18.52 29.39
C ALA A 71 -13.51 19.15 30.79
N ASP A 72 -12.38 19.19 31.51
CA ASP A 72 -12.28 19.77 32.85
C ASP A 72 -12.60 21.26 32.86
N TRP A 73 -12.01 22.03 31.94
CA TRP A 73 -12.24 23.47 31.83
C TRP A 73 -13.66 23.80 31.38
N ARG A 74 -14.28 22.95 30.57
CA ARG A 74 -15.71 23.08 30.22
C ARG A 74 -16.58 22.94 31.48
N ALA A 75 -16.30 21.94 32.32
CA ALA A 75 -17.02 21.74 33.58
C ALA A 75 -16.77 22.89 34.58
N GLU A 76 -15.57 23.46 34.65
CA GLU A 76 -15.28 24.62 35.50
C GLU A 76 -15.99 25.89 35.01
N ALA A 77 -16.03 26.11 33.70
CA ALA A 77 -16.73 27.24 33.10
C ALA A 77 -18.24 27.17 33.34
N GLU A 78 -18.85 25.99 33.17
CA GLU A 78 -20.28 25.76 33.46
C GLU A 78 -20.63 25.99 34.94
N ASN A 79 -19.70 25.71 35.85
CA ASN A 79 -19.86 25.93 37.28
C ASN A 79 -19.47 27.35 37.75
N GLY A 80 -19.01 28.23 36.86
CA GLY A 80 -18.56 29.58 37.19
C GLY A 80 -17.27 29.65 38.03
N LYS A 81 -16.45 28.59 38.02
CA LYS A 81 -15.23 28.43 38.85
C LYS A 81 -13.94 28.49 38.04
N MET A 82 -13.93 29.19 36.91
CA MET A 82 -12.79 29.20 36.02
C MET A 82 -11.64 30.06 36.58
N GLU A 83 -10.76 29.42 37.35
CA GLU A 83 -9.53 30.01 37.89
C GLU A 83 -8.32 29.73 36.97
N GLU A 84 -7.27 30.56 37.09
CA GLU A 84 -5.99 30.44 36.36
C GLU A 84 -6.07 30.41 34.81
N SER A 85 -7.03 31.14 34.22
CA SER A 85 -7.22 31.18 32.76
C SER A 85 -5.96 31.53 31.95
N GLY A 86 -5.07 32.37 32.49
CA GLY A 86 -3.78 32.70 31.85
C GLY A 86 -2.83 31.51 31.72
N ASN A 87 -2.70 30.69 32.77
CA ASN A 87 -1.86 29.48 32.75
C ASN A 87 -2.44 28.43 31.78
N LYS A 88 -3.77 28.28 31.78
CA LYS A 88 -4.52 27.39 30.89
C LYS A 88 -4.32 27.75 29.41
N ILE A 89 -4.37 29.05 29.08
CA ILE A 89 -4.10 29.56 27.73
C ILE A 89 -2.65 29.29 27.31
N ALA A 90 -1.67 29.55 28.18
CA ALA A 90 -0.25 29.33 27.88
C ALA A 90 0.04 27.84 27.58
N LEU A 91 -0.55 26.92 28.34
CA LEU A 91 -0.42 25.48 28.13
C LEU A 91 -1.03 25.02 26.80
N LEU A 92 -2.22 25.53 26.47
CA LEU A 92 -2.88 25.31 25.16
C LEU A 92 -1.99 25.75 24.00
N LEU A 93 -1.42 26.95 24.08
CA LEU A 93 -0.54 27.50 23.05
C LEU A 93 0.73 26.66 22.87
N SER A 94 1.30 26.13 23.96
CA SER A 94 2.45 25.23 23.88
C SER A 94 2.12 23.95 23.12
N HIS A 95 0.99 23.30 23.44
CA HIS A 95 0.58 22.08 22.74
C HIS A 95 0.24 22.30 21.27
N LEU A 96 -0.45 23.40 20.95
CA LEU A 96 -0.72 23.78 19.56
C LEU A 96 0.57 24.05 18.78
N THR A 97 1.56 24.65 19.43
CA THR A 97 2.88 24.90 18.83
C THR A 97 3.62 23.59 18.53
N ASP A 98 3.63 22.65 19.46
CA ASP A 98 4.23 21.32 19.28
C ASP A 98 3.53 20.52 18.15
N LEU A 99 2.20 20.62 18.08
CA LEU A 99 1.40 20.01 17.01
C LEU A 99 1.74 20.61 15.64
N LEU A 100 1.76 21.94 15.54
CA LEU A 100 2.10 22.64 14.31
C LEU A 100 3.52 22.32 13.83
N ALA A 101 4.51 22.29 14.74
CA ALA A 101 5.88 21.91 14.41
C ALA A 101 5.96 20.51 13.79
N THR A 102 5.12 19.59 14.28
CA THR A 102 5.06 18.22 13.77
C THR A 102 4.35 18.13 12.43
N CYS A 103 3.23 18.84 12.25
CA CYS A 103 2.57 18.93 10.94
C CYS A 103 3.51 19.50 9.88
N ILE A 104 4.33 20.50 10.21
CA ILE A 104 5.34 21.05 9.30
C ILE A 104 6.40 20.00 8.94
N ALA A 105 6.88 19.22 9.91
CA ALA A 105 7.84 18.14 9.66
C ALA A 105 7.23 17.05 8.75
N GLN A 106 6.00 16.62 9.02
CA GLN A 106 5.29 15.63 8.21
C GLN A 106 5.03 16.13 6.78
N GLN A 107 4.64 17.40 6.64
CA GLN A 107 4.43 18.01 5.32
C GLN A 107 5.73 18.02 4.50
N LYS A 108 6.87 18.27 5.15
CA LYS A 108 8.18 18.19 4.49
C LYS A 108 8.49 16.77 4.00
N ASP A 109 8.19 15.76 4.82
CA ASP A 109 8.39 14.36 4.42
C ASP A 109 7.49 13.94 3.26
N ILE A 110 6.22 14.37 3.26
CA ILE A 110 5.27 14.16 2.15
C ILE A 110 5.79 14.81 0.86
N ASN A 111 6.21 16.07 0.92
CA ASN A 111 6.74 16.78 -0.25
C ASN A 111 8.00 16.09 -0.80
N ASN A 112 8.91 15.65 0.08
CA ASN A 112 10.10 14.91 -0.35
C ASN A 112 9.76 13.58 -1.04
N LEU A 113 8.67 12.92 -0.62
CA LEU A 113 8.20 11.68 -1.25
C LEU A 113 7.56 11.97 -2.61
N ASP A 114 6.77 13.03 -2.70
CA ASP A 114 6.14 13.50 -3.94
C ASP A 114 7.21 13.86 -5.01
N ASP A 115 8.25 14.62 -4.62
CA ASP A 115 9.39 14.94 -5.49
C ASP A 115 10.10 13.68 -6.03
N ALA A 116 10.26 12.66 -5.18
CA ALA A 116 10.87 11.39 -5.58
C ALA A 116 9.96 10.60 -6.54
N ALA A 117 8.66 10.55 -6.28
CA ALA A 117 7.69 9.90 -7.14
C ALA A 117 7.60 10.61 -8.50
N GLN A 118 7.62 11.94 -8.51
CA GLN A 118 7.63 12.73 -9.74
C GLN A 118 8.90 12.47 -10.56
N THR A 119 10.07 12.44 -9.91
CA THR A 119 11.35 12.13 -10.57
C THR A 119 11.33 10.73 -11.17
N HIS A 120 10.80 9.75 -10.45
CA HIS A 120 10.64 8.38 -10.96
C HIS A 120 9.73 8.34 -12.20
N ASN A 121 8.59 9.04 -12.16
CA ASN A 121 7.65 9.09 -13.29
C ASN A 121 8.28 9.75 -14.52
N GLN A 122 9.04 10.83 -14.35
CA GLN A 122 9.76 11.47 -15.46
C GLN A 122 10.74 10.53 -16.16
N VAL A 123 11.51 9.76 -15.37
CA VAL A 123 12.47 8.79 -15.91
C VAL A 123 11.74 7.61 -16.56
N PHE A 124 10.62 7.18 -16.00
CA PHE A 124 9.76 6.16 -16.61
C PHE A 124 9.22 6.61 -17.97
N ASP A 125 8.71 7.83 -18.07
CA ASP A 125 8.22 8.42 -19.33
C ASP A 125 9.35 8.54 -20.36
N GLN A 126 10.56 8.89 -19.92
CA GLN A 126 11.76 8.93 -20.77
C GLN A 126 12.06 7.54 -21.37
N VAL A 127 12.15 6.50 -20.53
CA VAL A 127 12.36 5.11 -20.99
C VAL A 127 11.28 4.69 -21.98
N ASN A 128 10.02 5.00 -21.68
CA ASN A 128 8.89 4.63 -22.54
C ASN A 128 8.94 5.34 -23.91
N SER A 129 9.28 6.63 -23.93
CA SER A 129 9.47 7.38 -25.17
C SER A 129 10.61 6.82 -26.02
N ARG A 130 11.70 6.38 -25.38
CA ARG A 130 12.87 5.81 -26.05
C ARG A 130 12.59 4.42 -26.61
N LEU A 131 11.81 3.62 -25.88
CA LEU A 131 11.32 2.34 -26.37
C LEU A 131 10.45 2.51 -27.63
N GLN A 132 9.54 3.48 -27.63
CA GLN A 132 8.74 3.80 -28.81
C GLN A 132 9.60 4.23 -30.01
N GLN A 133 10.65 5.04 -29.79
CA GLN A 133 11.60 5.40 -30.86
C GLN A 133 12.29 4.17 -31.44
N LEU A 134 12.76 3.26 -30.58
CA LEU A 134 13.41 2.02 -31.02
C LEU A 134 12.46 1.14 -31.84
N GLU A 135 11.20 1.00 -31.41
CA GLU A 135 10.17 0.26 -32.15
C GLU A 135 9.94 0.83 -33.55
N GLN A 136 9.88 2.16 -33.69
CA GLN A 136 9.72 2.84 -34.99
C GLN A 136 10.94 2.65 -35.89
N THR A 137 12.16 2.75 -35.33
CA THR A 137 13.42 2.52 -36.08
C THR A 137 13.50 1.10 -36.61
N VAL A 138 13.04 0.10 -35.84
CA VAL A 138 12.99 -1.32 -36.26
C VAL A 138 11.90 -1.59 -37.30
N ALA A 139 10.76 -0.90 -37.23
CA ALA A 139 9.63 -1.08 -38.15
C ALA A 139 9.80 -0.36 -39.50
N ALA A 140 10.78 0.54 -39.63
CA ALA A 140 11.00 1.33 -40.84
C ALA A 140 11.46 0.46 -42.04
N PRO A 141 10.84 0.57 -43.23
CA PRO A 141 11.29 -0.18 -44.41
C PRO A 141 12.66 0.30 -44.88
N VAL A 142 13.65 -0.60 -44.94
CA VAL A 142 14.99 -0.26 -45.44
C VAL A 142 14.94 -0.07 -46.97
N ALA A 143 14.73 1.17 -47.40
CA ALA A 143 14.76 1.53 -48.81
C ALA A 143 16.21 1.58 -49.33
N SER A 144 16.69 0.43 -49.80
CA SER A 144 17.98 0.19 -50.47
C SER A 144 19.15 -0.23 -49.56
N SER A 145 19.99 -1.11 -50.13
CA SER A 145 21.15 -1.78 -49.51
C SER A 145 22.20 -0.81 -48.92
N SER A 146 22.25 0.43 -49.42
CA SER A 146 23.31 1.40 -49.11
C SER A 146 23.11 2.16 -47.78
N ASN A 147 21.95 2.02 -47.12
CA ASN A 147 21.55 2.78 -45.94
C ASN A 147 21.52 1.91 -44.67
N THR A 148 21.83 0.62 -44.83
CA THR A 148 21.76 -0.40 -43.77
C THR A 148 22.75 -0.12 -42.65
N SER A 149 23.94 0.39 -42.98
CA SER A 149 24.98 0.76 -42.01
C SER A 149 24.53 1.91 -41.11
N ASP A 150 23.97 2.98 -41.69
CA ASP A 150 23.52 4.16 -40.95
C ASP A 150 22.32 3.84 -40.05
N CYS A 151 21.38 3.00 -40.52
CA CYS A 151 20.28 2.49 -39.69
C CYS A 151 20.77 1.64 -38.52
N LEU A 152 21.82 0.82 -38.73
CA LEU A 152 22.38 -0.03 -37.70
C LEU A 152 23.15 0.78 -36.65
N GLU A 153 23.86 1.83 -37.06
CA GLU A 153 24.52 2.77 -36.15
C GLU A 153 23.51 3.57 -35.32
N ALA A 154 22.42 4.06 -35.93
CA ALA A 154 21.31 4.70 -35.23
C ALA A 154 20.63 3.77 -34.22
N LEU A 155 20.32 2.52 -34.61
CA LEU A 155 19.77 1.50 -33.72
C LEU A 155 20.72 1.21 -32.54
N GLN A 156 22.03 1.11 -32.81
CA GLN A 156 23.02 0.87 -31.77
C GLN A 156 23.11 2.03 -30.77
N MET A 157 23.01 3.28 -31.24
CA MET A 157 22.94 4.45 -30.38
C MET A 157 21.64 4.46 -29.54
N ASP A 158 20.50 4.15 -30.13
CA ASP A 158 19.21 4.11 -29.42
C ASP A 158 19.17 3.00 -28.36
N VAL A 159 19.70 1.81 -28.66
CA VAL A 159 19.83 0.70 -27.69
C VAL A 159 20.79 1.06 -26.55
N THR A 160 21.90 1.73 -26.86
CA THR A 160 22.87 2.16 -25.84
C THR A 160 22.24 3.21 -24.92
N SER A 161 21.53 4.19 -25.47
CA SER A 161 20.82 5.20 -24.69
C SER A 161 19.66 4.61 -23.87
N LEU A 162 18.90 3.67 -24.42
CA LEU A 162 17.84 2.98 -23.69
C LEU A 162 18.40 2.22 -22.49
N LYS A 163 19.57 1.59 -22.64
CA LYS A 163 20.25 0.91 -21.54
C LYS A 163 20.61 1.88 -20.40
N ASP A 164 21.12 3.06 -20.73
CA ASP A 164 21.46 4.09 -19.74
C ASP A 164 20.19 4.61 -19.03
N ASP A 165 19.11 4.84 -19.77
CA ASP A 165 17.83 5.31 -19.22
C ASP A 165 17.16 4.26 -18.33
N VAL A 166 17.23 2.97 -18.71
CA VAL A 166 16.75 1.85 -17.88
C VAL A 166 17.58 1.71 -16.60
N GLN A 167 18.90 1.91 -16.68
CA GLN A 167 19.75 1.90 -15.49
C GLN A 167 19.44 3.08 -14.55
N LEU A 168 19.14 4.25 -15.12
CA LEU A 168 18.67 5.40 -14.36
C LEU A 168 17.31 5.11 -13.70
N GLN A 169 16.36 4.51 -14.41
CA GLN A 169 15.07 4.07 -13.87
C GLN A 169 15.25 3.13 -12.69
N GLN A 170 16.10 2.11 -12.81
CA GLN A 170 16.36 1.17 -11.70
C GLN A 170 16.89 1.90 -10.46
N THR A 171 17.76 2.89 -10.65
CA THR A 171 18.33 3.69 -9.56
C THR A 171 17.26 4.54 -8.88
N THR A 172 16.40 5.21 -9.65
CA THR A 172 15.32 6.04 -9.11
C THR A 172 14.22 5.20 -8.47
N THR A 173 13.90 4.02 -9.01
CA THR A 173 12.99 3.06 -8.39
C THR A 173 13.54 2.60 -7.03
N GLN A 174 14.81 2.24 -6.93
CA GLN A 174 15.42 1.85 -5.64
C GLN A 174 15.41 2.99 -4.62
N GLN A 175 15.69 4.23 -5.05
CA GLN A 175 15.61 5.40 -4.17
C GLN A 175 14.18 5.68 -3.71
N LEU A 176 13.20 5.55 -4.61
CA LEU A 176 11.79 5.71 -4.28
C LEU A 176 11.34 4.62 -3.31
N GLU A 177 11.70 3.36 -3.55
CA GLU A 177 11.45 2.23 -2.65
C GLU A 177 12.06 2.48 -1.27
N GLN A 178 13.33 2.91 -1.18
CA GLN A 178 13.94 3.26 0.11
C GLN A 178 13.19 4.39 0.83
N ARG A 179 12.75 5.42 0.10
CA ARG A 179 11.97 6.53 0.68
C ARG A 179 10.59 6.07 1.13
N ILE A 180 9.91 5.22 0.35
CA ILE A 180 8.63 4.60 0.72
C ILE A 180 8.82 3.69 1.93
N CYS A 181 9.85 2.85 1.98
CA CYS A 181 10.13 2.00 3.13
C CYS A 181 10.44 2.82 4.39
N THR A 182 11.22 3.89 4.26
CA THR A 182 11.46 4.83 5.37
C THR A 182 10.14 5.47 5.83
N ALA A 183 9.32 5.94 4.88
CA ALA A 183 8.02 6.56 5.13
C ALA A 183 6.96 5.58 5.67
N ALA A 184 6.98 4.32 5.25
CA ALA A 184 6.03 3.28 5.63
C ALA A 184 6.41 2.62 6.96
N THR A 185 7.70 2.55 7.29
CA THR A 185 8.16 2.16 8.63
C THR A 185 7.75 3.20 9.69
N HIS A 186 7.39 4.42 9.29
CA HIS A 186 6.74 5.42 10.14
C HIS A 186 5.26 5.13 10.44
N SER A 187 4.63 4.22 9.70
CA SER A 187 3.32 3.67 10.04
C SER A 187 3.56 2.44 10.90
N SER A 188 3.57 2.63 12.22
CA SER A 188 3.30 1.57 13.17
C SER A 188 1.94 0.96 12.81
N SER A 189 1.94 -0.05 11.95
CA SER A 189 0.75 -0.86 11.69
C SER A 189 0.67 -1.91 12.79
N GLU A 190 0.30 -1.48 13.98
CA GLU A 190 -0.85 -2.17 14.55
C GLU A 190 -2.04 -1.64 13.75
N PRO A 191 -2.80 -2.49 13.05
CA PRO A 191 -3.97 -2.04 12.32
C PRO A 191 -5.00 -1.55 13.35
N HIS A 192 -4.94 -0.26 13.67
CA HIS A 192 -5.89 0.34 14.57
C HIS A 192 -7.22 0.41 13.84
N GLU A 193 -8.21 -0.25 14.42
CA GLU A 193 -9.58 -0.24 13.93
C GLU A 193 -10.08 1.20 13.81
N THR A 194 -10.49 1.59 12.60
CA THR A 194 -11.13 2.88 12.33
C THR A 194 -12.60 2.69 12.03
N THR A 195 -13.44 3.67 12.37
CA THR A 195 -14.88 3.60 12.08
C THR A 195 -15.12 3.73 10.58
N PRO A 196 -15.67 2.71 9.88
CA PRO A 196 -15.95 2.80 8.46
C PRO A 196 -17.04 3.81 8.16
N ARG A 197 -16.85 4.62 7.12
CA ARG A 197 -17.89 5.48 6.57
C ARG A 197 -18.55 4.80 5.37
N PHE A 198 -19.88 4.78 5.37
CA PHE A 198 -20.67 4.12 4.32
C PHE A 198 -21.37 5.12 3.38
N ASP A 199 -20.88 6.34 3.26
CA ASP A 199 -21.55 7.45 2.57
C ASP A 199 -21.82 7.19 1.08
N ASP A 200 -20.96 6.41 0.43
CA ASP A 200 -21.06 5.99 -0.99
C ASP A 200 -21.69 4.60 -1.18
N GLN A 201 -22.26 4.02 -0.13
CA GLN A 201 -22.95 2.73 -0.18
C GLN A 201 -24.34 2.90 0.42
N GLU A 202 -25.39 2.48 -0.28
CA GLU A 202 -26.76 2.54 0.27
C GLU A 202 -27.00 1.40 1.28
N ILE A 203 -28.06 1.53 2.08
CA ILE A 203 -28.52 0.43 2.96
C ILE A 203 -29.00 -0.71 2.06
N PHE A 204 -28.63 -1.95 2.39
CA PHE A 204 -29.12 -3.10 1.64
C PHE A 204 -30.59 -3.35 1.95
N CYS A 205 -31.43 -3.23 0.94
CA CYS A 205 -32.82 -3.66 0.98
C CYS A 205 -33.07 -4.63 -0.16
N ASP A 206 -33.67 -5.78 0.14
CA ASP A 206 -34.07 -6.78 -0.87
C ASP A 206 -35.16 -6.26 -1.83
N SER A 207 -35.91 -5.26 -1.39
CA SER A 207 -36.89 -4.51 -2.18
C SER A 207 -36.25 -3.62 -3.27
N THR A 208 -35.00 -3.20 -3.05
CA THR A 208 -34.25 -2.42 -4.03
C THR A 208 -33.63 -3.37 -5.06
N LYS A 209 -33.55 -2.98 -6.33
CA LYS A 209 -32.91 -3.77 -7.41
C LYS A 209 -31.39 -3.92 -7.24
N THR A 210 -30.87 -3.70 -6.04
CA THR A 210 -29.46 -3.78 -5.69
C THR A 210 -29.03 -5.23 -5.68
N ASN A 211 -28.06 -5.57 -6.51
CA ASN A 211 -27.54 -6.94 -6.55
C ASN A 211 -26.82 -7.25 -5.21
N PRO A 212 -27.22 -8.33 -4.49
CA PRO A 212 -26.68 -8.65 -3.17
C PRO A 212 -25.20 -9.02 -3.20
N ILE A 213 -24.69 -9.57 -4.30
CA ILE A 213 -23.29 -10.02 -4.40
C ILE A 213 -22.33 -8.81 -4.47
N PRO A 214 -22.47 -7.87 -5.42
CA PRO A 214 -21.65 -6.66 -5.46
C PRO A 214 -21.76 -5.80 -4.19
N TRP A 215 -22.96 -5.69 -3.62
CA TRP A 215 -23.16 -4.92 -2.40
C TRP A 215 -22.38 -5.51 -1.22
N PHE A 216 -22.50 -6.82 -1.01
CA PHE A 216 -21.82 -7.49 0.11
C PHE A 216 -20.29 -7.46 -0.05
N ARG A 217 -19.78 -7.60 -1.28
CA ARG A 217 -18.35 -7.44 -1.57
C ARG A 217 -17.83 -6.04 -1.28
N LYS A 218 -18.57 -5.00 -1.66
CA LYS A 218 -18.21 -3.61 -1.35
C LYS A 218 -18.21 -3.35 0.16
N PHE A 219 -19.17 -3.93 0.88
CA PHE A 219 -19.25 -3.86 2.33
C PHE A 219 -18.05 -4.53 3.02
N GLU A 220 -17.71 -5.77 2.66
CA GLU A 220 -16.58 -6.52 3.22
C GLU A 220 -15.25 -5.80 2.96
N LEU A 221 -15.05 -5.26 1.75
CA LEU A 221 -13.85 -4.50 1.40
C LEU A 221 -13.69 -3.26 2.29
N LYS A 222 -14.77 -2.56 2.62
CA LYS A 222 -14.72 -1.42 3.53
C LYS A 222 -14.35 -1.83 4.95
N LEU A 223 -14.90 -2.93 5.47
CA LEU A 223 -14.53 -3.43 6.79
C LEU A 223 -13.05 -3.81 6.85
N GLN A 224 -12.52 -4.41 5.79
CA GLN A 224 -11.11 -4.75 5.66
C GLN A 224 -10.22 -3.51 5.59
N LEU A 225 -10.56 -2.53 4.76
CA LEU A 225 -9.80 -1.28 4.61
C LEU A 225 -9.69 -0.51 5.93
N HIS A 226 -10.75 -0.57 6.74
CA HIS A 226 -10.83 0.08 8.04
C HIS A 226 -10.33 -0.78 9.22
N HIS A 227 -9.83 -1.98 8.95
CA HIS A 227 -9.35 -2.93 9.96
C HIS A 227 -10.37 -3.19 11.07
N VAL A 228 -11.65 -3.31 10.70
CA VAL A 228 -12.72 -3.59 11.66
C VAL A 228 -12.55 -4.99 12.22
N ASN A 229 -12.55 -5.09 13.55
CA ASN A 229 -12.49 -6.37 14.22
C ASN A 229 -13.69 -7.26 13.86
N GLU A 230 -13.44 -8.55 13.63
CA GLU A 230 -14.44 -9.51 13.13
C GLU A 230 -15.70 -9.58 14.00
N HIS A 231 -15.56 -9.46 15.32
CA HIS A 231 -16.68 -9.47 16.26
C HIS A 231 -17.67 -8.31 16.03
N LYS A 232 -17.26 -7.24 15.35
CA LYS A 232 -18.13 -6.08 15.00
C LYS A 232 -18.75 -6.18 13.62
N HIS A 233 -18.30 -7.10 12.76
CA HIS A 233 -18.84 -7.24 11.40
C HIS A 233 -20.35 -7.49 11.39
N HIS A 234 -20.83 -8.29 12.34
CA HIS A 234 -22.24 -8.57 12.58
C HIS A 234 -23.07 -7.31 12.86
N ALA A 235 -22.55 -6.43 13.71
CA ALA A 235 -23.23 -5.19 14.08
C ALA A 235 -23.25 -4.17 12.93
N TYR A 236 -22.16 -4.09 12.17
CA TYR A 236 -22.13 -3.26 10.96
C TYR A 236 -23.06 -3.80 9.88
N LEU A 237 -23.17 -5.12 9.71
CA LEU A 237 -24.09 -5.67 8.72
C LEU A 237 -25.55 -5.35 9.10
N TYR A 238 -25.89 -5.46 10.39
CA TYR A 238 -27.21 -5.10 10.89
C TYR A 238 -27.55 -3.62 10.63
N SER A 239 -26.64 -2.69 10.94
CA SER A 239 -26.87 -1.26 10.71
C SER A 239 -26.95 -0.88 9.22
N ARG A 240 -26.40 -1.72 8.35
CA ARG A 240 -26.39 -1.55 6.90
C ARG A 240 -27.43 -2.41 6.17
N SER A 241 -28.34 -3.06 6.91
CA SER A 241 -29.45 -3.85 6.38
C SER A 241 -30.78 -3.15 6.67
N GLY A 242 -31.68 -3.15 5.69
CA GLY A 242 -33.04 -2.66 5.81
C GLY A 242 -34.07 -3.71 5.39
N ASP A 243 -35.35 -3.38 5.52
CA ASP A 243 -36.50 -4.19 5.07
C ASP A 243 -36.42 -5.68 5.47
N ALA A 244 -36.65 -6.60 4.52
CA ALA A 244 -36.69 -8.03 4.82
C ALA A 244 -35.33 -8.58 5.25
N CYS A 245 -34.24 -7.88 4.92
CA CYS A 245 -32.92 -8.22 5.37
C CYS A 245 -32.74 -7.94 6.87
N GLN A 246 -33.21 -6.79 7.33
CA GLN A 246 -33.21 -6.46 8.75
C GLN A 246 -34.12 -7.43 9.54
N ALA A 247 -35.32 -7.71 9.02
CA ALA A 247 -36.22 -8.69 9.64
C ALA A 247 -35.63 -10.12 9.70
N TRP A 248 -34.81 -10.50 8.72
CA TRP A 248 -34.09 -11.77 8.74
C TRP A 248 -33.01 -11.80 9.84
N LEU A 249 -32.28 -10.70 10.05
CA LEU A 249 -31.32 -10.58 11.16
C LEU A 249 -32.04 -10.55 12.51
N ASP A 250 -33.18 -9.87 12.63
CA ASP A 250 -34.00 -9.87 13.85
C ASP A 250 -34.46 -11.27 14.25
N ASN A 251 -34.83 -12.09 13.26
CA ASN A 251 -35.18 -13.49 13.50
C ASN A 251 -33.97 -14.30 13.98
N LEU A 252 -32.75 -14.03 13.49
CA LEU A 252 -31.53 -14.67 14.00
C LEU A 252 -31.24 -14.27 15.44
N LEU A 253 -31.38 -12.99 15.77
CA LEU A 253 -31.22 -12.48 17.14
C LEU A 253 -32.22 -13.11 18.09
N SER A 254 -33.49 -13.18 17.69
CA SER A 254 -34.57 -13.82 18.46
C SER A 254 -34.32 -15.32 18.65
N LYS A 255 -33.92 -16.04 17.59
CA LYS A 255 -33.60 -17.47 17.63
C LYS A 255 -32.48 -17.78 18.63
N TYR A 256 -31.46 -16.94 18.69
CA TYR A 256 -30.33 -17.15 19.59
C TYR A 256 -30.50 -16.49 20.96
N GLY A 257 -31.53 -15.65 21.13
CA GLY A 257 -31.79 -14.92 22.37
C GLY A 257 -30.69 -13.91 22.71
N VAL A 258 -30.08 -13.26 21.70
CA VAL A 258 -28.96 -12.33 21.87
C VAL A 258 -29.24 -10.97 21.24
N VAL A 259 -28.55 -9.94 21.73
CA VAL A 259 -28.55 -8.61 21.10
C VAL A 259 -27.54 -8.55 19.95
N VAL A 260 -27.65 -7.54 19.08
CA VAL A 260 -26.82 -7.36 17.87
C VAL A 260 -25.32 -7.44 18.17
N ALA A 261 -24.88 -6.80 19.26
CA ALA A 261 -23.47 -6.78 19.66
C ALA A 261 -22.91 -8.17 19.97
N ASP A 262 -23.76 -9.09 20.44
CA ASP A 262 -23.36 -10.42 20.90
C ASP A 262 -23.62 -11.51 19.86
N LEU A 263 -24.17 -11.16 18.69
CA LEU A 263 -24.49 -12.14 17.64
C LEU A 263 -23.25 -12.92 17.17
N HIS A 264 -22.09 -12.27 17.15
CA HIS A 264 -20.80 -12.89 16.82
C HIS A 264 -20.41 -14.07 17.74
N THR A 265 -20.99 -14.15 18.94
CA THR A 265 -20.76 -15.27 19.88
C THR A 265 -21.56 -16.53 19.54
N LYS A 266 -22.56 -16.41 18.64
CA LYS A 266 -23.52 -17.47 18.32
C LYS A 266 -23.39 -17.99 16.90
N ILE A 267 -22.94 -17.15 15.97
CA ILE A 267 -22.71 -17.50 14.58
C ILE A 267 -21.38 -16.86 14.14
N SER A 268 -20.55 -17.64 13.45
CA SER A 268 -19.30 -17.11 12.89
C SER A 268 -19.60 -16.17 11.72
N TRP A 269 -18.67 -15.28 11.41
CA TRP A 269 -18.84 -14.38 10.26
C TRP A 269 -19.00 -15.16 8.95
N ASP A 270 -18.26 -16.26 8.78
CA ASP A 270 -18.34 -17.11 7.59
C ASP A 270 -19.69 -17.84 7.47
N ASP A 271 -20.22 -18.38 8.57
CA ASP A 271 -21.54 -19.04 8.57
C ASP A 271 -22.65 -18.03 8.28
N LEU A 272 -22.53 -16.82 8.80
CA LEU A 272 -23.49 -15.75 8.53
C LEU A 272 -23.42 -15.30 7.06
N LYS A 273 -22.23 -15.18 6.47
CA LYS A 273 -22.05 -14.94 5.03
C LYS A 273 -22.71 -16.03 4.19
N ALA A 274 -22.51 -17.29 4.54
CA ALA A 274 -23.12 -18.40 3.84
C ALA A 274 -24.66 -18.35 3.92
N ALA A 275 -25.20 -18.05 5.10
CA ALA A 275 -26.64 -17.92 5.31
C ALA A 275 -27.24 -16.72 4.55
N TRP A 276 -26.54 -15.58 4.55
CA TRP A 276 -26.91 -14.40 3.78
C TRP A 276 -26.95 -14.71 2.28
N HIS A 277 -25.87 -15.29 1.75
CA HIS A 277 -25.77 -15.67 0.35
C HIS A 277 -26.87 -16.64 -0.06
N LYS A 278 -27.15 -17.69 0.73
CA LYS A 278 -28.25 -18.62 0.44
C LYS A 278 -29.62 -17.93 0.42
N ARG A 279 -29.82 -16.90 1.24
CA ARG A 279 -31.12 -16.24 1.38
C ARG A 279 -31.38 -15.20 0.29
N PHE A 280 -30.33 -14.46 -0.10
CA PHE A 280 -30.45 -13.32 -1.01
C PHE A 280 -29.87 -13.58 -2.40
N GLN A 281 -29.16 -14.68 -2.63
CA GLN A 281 -28.91 -15.12 -4.00
C GLN A 281 -30.23 -15.61 -4.62
N VAL A 282 -30.70 -14.87 -5.61
CA VAL A 282 -31.68 -15.38 -6.56
C VAL A 282 -30.92 -16.33 -7.48
N GLU A 283 -31.01 -17.63 -7.26
CA GLU A 283 -30.76 -18.57 -8.36
C GLU A 283 -31.75 -18.20 -9.48
N PRO A 284 -31.29 -17.98 -10.73
CA PRO A 284 -32.21 -17.91 -11.84
C PRO A 284 -32.95 -19.25 -11.88
N PRO A 285 -34.29 -19.27 -11.98
CA PRO A 285 -34.99 -20.54 -12.11
C PRO A 285 -34.49 -21.22 -13.38
N GLU A 286 -33.75 -22.32 -13.22
CA GLU A 286 -33.50 -23.31 -14.26
C GLU A 286 -34.80 -24.03 -14.60
N SER A 287 -35.80 -23.27 -15.05
CA SER A 287 -37.09 -23.79 -15.51
C SER A 287 -37.78 -22.75 -16.36
N ARG A 288 -37.10 -22.31 -17.43
CA ARG A 288 -37.73 -21.74 -18.63
C ARG A 288 -36.79 -21.76 -19.83
N LEU A 289 -36.19 -22.93 -20.08
CA LEU A 289 -36.04 -23.40 -21.47
C LEU A 289 -37.44 -23.72 -22.02
N MET A 290 -38.30 -22.71 -22.17
CA MET A 290 -39.34 -22.78 -23.18
C MET A 290 -38.66 -22.38 -24.47
N VAL A 291 -38.28 -23.40 -25.24
CA VAL A 291 -37.97 -23.28 -26.66
C VAL A 291 -39.05 -22.39 -27.28
N PHE A 292 -38.66 -21.17 -27.67
CA PHE A 292 -39.48 -20.36 -28.54
C PHE A 292 -39.30 -20.95 -29.93
N GLU A 293 -40.14 -21.94 -30.28
CA GLU A 293 -40.23 -22.39 -31.67
C GLU A 293 -40.70 -21.20 -32.51
N GLN A 294 -39.76 -20.66 -33.29
CA GLN A 294 -40.02 -19.61 -34.26
C GLN A 294 -40.90 -20.21 -35.36
N GLY A 295 -42.19 -19.88 -35.32
CA GLY A 295 -43.18 -20.35 -36.28
C GLY A 295 -42.72 -20.08 -37.71
N THR A 296 -42.61 -21.15 -38.50
CA THR A 296 -42.51 -21.03 -39.95
C THR A 296 -43.91 -20.76 -40.48
N LEU A 297 -44.10 -19.58 -41.08
CA LEU A 297 -45.34 -19.22 -41.78
C LEU A 297 -45.58 -20.21 -42.95
N PRO A 298 -46.79 -20.77 -43.11
CA PRO A 298 -47.11 -21.54 -44.30
C PRO A 298 -47.37 -20.60 -45.49
N SER A 299 -46.66 -20.88 -46.58
CA SER A 299 -46.88 -20.31 -47.92
C SER A 299 -48.29 -20.66 -48.39
N VAL A 300 -49.06 -19.64 -48.79
CA VAL A 300 -50.33 -19.80 -49.49
C VAL A 300 -50.05 -19.71 -50.99
N ASP A 301 -50.30 -20.80 -51.69
CA ASP A 301 -50.63 -20.80 -53.13
C ASP A 301 -52.05 -20.27 -53.33
#